data_AF-A0A7K0LPD2-F1
#
_entry.id   AF-A0A7K0LPD2-F1
#
_cell.length_a   1.000
_cell.length_b   1.000
_cell.length_c   1.000
_cell.angle_alpha   90.00
_cell.angle_beta   90.00
_cell.angle_gamma   90.00
#
_symmetry.space_group_name_H-M   'P 1'
#
loop_
_entity.id
_entity.type
_entity.pdbx_description
1 polymer ?
#
loop_
_entity_poly.entity_id
_entity_poly.type
_entity_poly.pdbx_seq_one_letter_code
_entity_poly.pdbx_strand_id
1 'polypeptide(L)'
;MVGGNVSARENRRTLRGEPQSGFGTSKAIACPPPRPHTKGASAVTPRSTLRLVVLSVLILSLLATVVGRLVLIQVVSGGSYQQAAANNRVREAFTPAVRGLVLDQAGRPLVSNRTTLVVSVDRTTVVRQQDDGKQVLARLADVLGTSYLDLMDRLQLCGTEGAKRPPICWNGSPYQPIPVAINVSTDVALQIMEQRGLFPGITAELNSVRVYPKPFDVNAAAILGYLGPVRDDELQAEINGVDDQGRMLSRTDLVGRAGLEDQYDAQLRGSPGVKRLAIDRSGAVTGVIEETDPKPGNYVVTSIDAKLQKVVEDQLRAAVFRARTQGRKGDSGAAVVMDVTTGQILA
;
A
#
# COMPACT_ATOMS: atom_id res chain seq x y z
N MET A 1 16.90 -50.95 4.40
CA MET A 1 16.87 -51.96 5.49
C MET A 1 15.41 -52.28 5.78
N VAL A 2 15.04 -53.55 5.57
CA VAL A 2 13.94 -54.36 6.17
C VAL A 2 12.56 -53.70 6.33
N GLY A 3 11.43 -54.14 5.78
CA GLY A 3 10.99 -55.47 5.32
C GLY A 3 9.75 -55.90 6.14
N GLY A 4 8.66 -56.36 5.49
CA GLY A 4 7.57 -57.08 6.19
C GLY A 4 6.16 -57.01 5.55
N ASN A 5 5.84 -57.99 4.71
CA ASN A 5 4.51 -58.35 4.18
C ASN A 5 3.61 -59.03 5.22
N VAL A 6 2.27 -58.94 5.08
CA VAL A 6 1.32 -60.07 5.29
C VAL A 6 0.14 -59.94 4.32
N SER A 7 -0.32 -61.10 3.84
CA SER A 7 -1.27 -61.39 2.76
C SER A 7 -2.56 -62.06 3.27
N ALA A 8 -3.53 -62.21 2.36
CA ALA A 8 -4.72 -63.08 2.34
C ALA A 8 -6.01 -62.48 2.95
N ARG A 9 -7.21 -62.65 2.39
CA ARG A 9 -7.78 -63.88 1.81
C ARG A 9 -8.97 -63.58 0.86
N GLU A 10 -9.15 -64.53 -0.03
CA GLU A 10 -10.03 -64.67 -1.17
C GLU A 10 -11.43 -65.23 -0.81
N ASN A 11 -12.47 -64.89 -1.59
CA ASN A 11 -13.57 -65.83 -1.81
C ASN A 11 -14.39 -65.51 -3.07
N ARG A 12 -14.28 -66.39 -4.07
CA ARG A 12 -15.07 -66.43 -5.30
C ARG A 12 -15.80 -67.78 -5.30
N ARG A 13 -17.13 -67.79 -5.38
CA ARG A 13 -17.92 -69.03 -5.58
C ARG A 13 -18.84 -68.90 -6.78
N THR A 14 -18.46 -69.59 -7.84
CA THR A 14 -19.27 -70.01 -8.99
C THR A 14 -19.76 -71.43 -8.76
N LEU A 15 -21.02 -71.74 -9.07
CA LEU A 15 -21.45 -73.11 -9.38
C LEU A 15 -22.44 -73.11 -10.56
N ARG A 16 -22.04 -73.82 -11.62
CA ARG A 16 -22.85 -74.54 -12.64
C ARG A 16 -23.80 -75.52 -11.91
N GLY A 17 -24.90 -76.06 -12.42
CA GLY A 17 -25.49 -76.20 -13.76
C GLY A 17 -26.17 -77.58 -13.83
N GLU A 18 -27.47 -77.61 -14.18
CA GLU A 18 -28.26 -78.69 -14.84
C GLU A 18 -28.27 -80.15 -14.30
N PRO A 19 -29.08 -81.08 -14.86
CA PRO A 19 -30.54 -81.08 -15.05
C PRO A 19 -31.16 -82.42 -14.56
N GLN A 20 -32.49 -82.61 -14.63
CA GLN A 20 -33.09 -83.93 -14.92
C GLN A 20 -34.59 -83.88 -15.23
N SER A 21 -34.96 -84.70 -16.21
CA SER A 21 -36.30 -84.97 -16.75
C SER A 21 -36.99 -86.11 -16.00
N GLY A 22 -38.33 -86.16 -16.06
CA GLY A 22 -39.10 -87.31 -15.57
C GLY A 22 -40.60 -87.17 -15.82
N PHE A 23 -41.11 -87.95 -16.76
CA PHE A 23 -42.51 -88.11 -17.17
C PHE A 23 -43.41 -88.66 -16.05
N GLY A 24 -44.69 -88.26 -16.02
CA GLY A 24 -45.72 -88.90 -15.19
C GLY A 24 -47.10 -88.26 -15.33
N THR A 25 -48.01 -88.99 -15.96
CA THR A 25 -49.41 -88.65 -16.31
C THR A 25 -50.35 -88.50 -15.11
N SER A 26 -51.28 -87.53 -15.10
CA SER A 26 -52.69 -87.78 -14.75
C SER A 26 -53.63 -86.57 -14.91
N LYS A 27 -54.76 -86.83 -15.59
CA LYS A 27 -56.11 -86.28 -15.44
C LYS A 27 -56.35 -84.76 -15.50
N ALA A 28 -57.06 -84.41 -16.56
CA ALA A 28 -57.77 -83.16 -16.78
C ALA A 28 -58.74 -82.82 -15.63
N ILE A 29 -58.61 -81.60 -15.11
CA ILE A 29 -59.63 -80.89 -14.34
C ILE A 29 -59.91 -79.60 -15.11
N ALA A 30 -61.17 -79.38 -15.45
CA ALA A 30 -61.64 -78.31 -16.32
C ALA A 30 -61.41 -76.91 -15.72
N CYS A 31 -60.98 -75.97 -16.57
CA CYS A 31 -60.88 -74.53 -16.28
C CYS A 31 -62.24 -73.89 -15.96
N PRO A 32 -62.34 -73.00 -14.96
CA PRO A 32 -63.31 -71.91 -14.97
C PRO A 32 -62.81 -70.77 -15.89
N PRO A 33 -63.70 -69.98 -16.51
CA PRO A 33 -63.31 -68.91 -17.45
C PRO A 33 -62.52 -67.78 -16.75
N PRO A 34 -61.64 -67.08 -17.48
CA PRO A 34 -60.78 -66.06 -16.92
C PRO A 34 -61.58 -64.80 -16.52
N ARG A 35 -61.27 -64.26 -15.34
CA ARG A 35 -61.70 -62.91 -14.95
C ARG A 35 -60.83 -61.89 -15.67
N PRO A 36 -61.39 -60.82 -16.26
CA PRO A 36 -60.58 -59.79 -16.89
C PRO A 36 -59.77 -59.05 -15.82
N HIS A 37 -58.44 -59.11 -15.93
CA HIS A 37 -57.56 -58.16 -15.26
C HIS A 37 -57.71 -56.80 -15.95
N THR A 38 -58.54 -55.93 -15.38
CA THR A 38 -58.53 -54.51 -15.70
C THR A 38 -57.19 -53.93 -15.26
N LYS A 39 -56.32 -53.65 -16.24
CA LYS A 39 -55.17 -52.76 -16.02
C LYS A 39 -55.73 -51.40 -15.64
N GLY A 40 -55.69 -51.07 -14.35
CA GLY A 40 -55.86 -49.71 -13.88
C GLY A 40 -54.68 -48.88 -14.40
N ALA A 41 -54.77 -48.43 -15.65
CA ALA A 41 -54.02 -47.26 -16.08
C ALA A 41 -54.55 -46.12 -15.21
N SER A 42 -53.75 -45.68 -14.24
CA SER A 42 -53.99 -44.45 -13.50
C SER A 42 -54.14 -43.34 -14.53
N ALA A 43 -55.39 -43.04 -14.89
CA ALA A 43 -55.72 -41.99 -15.83
C ALA A 43 -55.29 -40.68 -15.17
N VAL A 44 -54.12 -40.17 -15.58
CA VAL A 44 -53.71 -38.80 -15.30
C VAL A 44 -54.80 -37.93 -15.90
N THR A 45 -55.70 -37.42 -15.06
CA THR A 45 -56.83 -36.61 -15.50
C THR A 45 -56.31 -35.41 -16.30
N PRO A 46 -56.97 -34.97 -17.38
CA PRO A 46 -56.50 -33.88 -18.24
C PRO A 46 -56.31 -32.53 -17.51
N ARG A 47 -56.88 -32.39 -16.29
CA ARG A 47 -56.65 -31.23 -15.41
C ARG A 47 -55.31 -31.29 -14.65
N SER A 48 -54.76 -32.48 -14.42
CA SER A 48 -53.47 -32.69 -13.73
C SER A 48 -52.27 -32.55 -14.67
N THR A 49 -52.40 -32.99 -15.94
CA THR A 49 -51.40 -32.72 -16.98
C THR A 49 -51.30 -31.22 -17.29
N LEU A 50 -52.43 -30.48 -17.32
CA LEU A 50 -52.42 -29.04 -17.53
C LEU A 50 -51.67 -28.29 -16.42
N ARG A 51 -51.87 -28.68 -15.15
CA ARG A 51 -51.13 -28.12 -14.01
C ARG A 51 -49.64 -28.43 -14.07
N LEU A 52 -49.28 -29.65 -14.47
CA LEU A 52 -47.88 -30.05 -14.67
C LEU A 52 -47.23 -29.27 -15.81
N VAL A 53 -47.94 -29.03 -16.91
CA VAL A 53 -47.45 -28.23 -18.04
C VAL A 53 -47.26 -26.76 -17.63
N VAL A 54 -48.24 -26.17 -16.94
CA VAL A 54 -48.12 -24.79 -16.42
C VAL A 54 -46.94 -24.65 -15.46
N LEU A 55 -46.78 -25.59 -14.52
CA LEU A 55 -45.64 -25.61 -13.61
C LEU A 55 -44.31 -25.75 -14.37
N SER A 56 -44.27 -26.63 -15.38
CA SER A 56 -43.06 -26.86 -16.19
C SER A 56 -42.65 -25.62 -16.97
N VAL A 57 -43.62 -24.90 -17.56
CA VAL A 57 -43.39 -23.64 -18.29
C VAL A 57 -42.90 -22.55 -17.34
N LEU A 58 -43.46 -22.48 -16.13
CA LEU A 58 -43.07 -21.50 -15.11
C LEU A 58 -41.64 -21.77 -14.60
N ILE A 59 -41.28 -23.04 -14.39
CA ILE A 59 -39.91 -23.44 -14.04
C ILE A 59 -38.95 -23.14 -15.20
N LEU A 60 -39.31 -23.47 -16.44
CA LEU A 60 -38.49 -23.20 -17.63
C LEU A 60 -38.27 -21.70 -17.85
N SER A 61 -39.29 -20.87 -17.64
CA SER A 61 -39.14 -19.42 -17.78
C SER A 61 -38.23 -18.86 -16.68
N LEU A 62 -38.37 -19.32 -15.44
CA LEU A 62 -37.48 -18.95 -14.34
C LEU A 62 -36.02 -19.35 -14.66
N LEU A 63 -35.81 -20.58 -15.13
CA LEU A 63 -34.48 -21.08 -15.51
C LEU A 63 -33.88 -20.28 -16.66
N ALA A 64 -34.68 -19.98 -17.68
CA ALA A 64 -34.26 -19.14 -18.81
C ALA A 64 -33.87 -17.72 -18.36
N THR A 65 -34.57 -17.16 -17.38
CA THR A 65 -34.25 -15.84 -16.81
C THR A 65 -32.90 -15.87 -16.08
N VAL A 66 -32.63 -16.92 -15.30
CA VAL A 66 -31.35 -17.12 -14.61
C VAL A 66 -30.20 -17.34 -15.60
N VAL A 67 -30.39 -18.19 -16.62
CA VAL A 67 -29.38 -18.43 -17.66
C VAL A 67 -29.12 -17.16 -18.46
N GLY A 68 -30.16 -16.41 -18.84
CA GLY A 68 -30.01 -15.12 -19.51
C GLY A 68 -29.22 -14.11 -18.66
N ARG A 69 -29.49 -14.04 -17.35
CA ARG A 69 -28.72 -13.19 -16.43
C ARG A 69 -27.27 -13.64 -16.31
N LEU A 70 -27.01 -14.95 -16.27
CA LEU A 70 -25.67 -15.52 -16.24
C LEU A 70 -24.87 -15.14 -17.49
N VAL A 71 -25.46 -15.29 -18.68
CA VAL A 71 -24.83 -14.91 -19.95
C VAL A 71 -24.53 -13.41 -19.97
N LEU A 72 -25.44 -12.56 -19.48
CA LEU A 72 -25.20 -11.12 -19.39
C LEU A 72 -24.00 -10.77 -18.49
N ILE A 73 -23.86 -11.47 -17.35
CA ILE A 73 -22.73 -11.27 -16.44
C ILE A 73 -21.42 -11.82 -17.00
N GLN A 74 -21.45 -12.99 -17.65
CA GLN A 74 -20.24 -13.68 -18.11
C GLN A 74 -19.74 -13.19 -19.48
N VAL A 75 -20.63 -12.90 -20.43
CA VAL A 75 -20.26 -12.55 -21.82
C VAL A 75 -20.15 -11.04 -21.99
N VAL A 76 -21.16 -10.29 -21.57
CA VAL A 76 -21.21 -8.82 -21.77
C VAL A 76 -20.36 -8.10 -20.74
N SER A 77 -20.40 -8.54 -19.49
CA SER A 77 -19.66 -7.93 -18.39
C SER A 77 -18.36 -8.66 -18.05
N GLY A 78 -18.02 -9.73 -18.77
CA GLY A 78 -16.83 -10.54 -18.48
C GLY A 78 -15.53 -9.75 -18.52
N GLY A 79 -15.37 -8.87 -19.52
CA GLY A 79 -14.20 -8.01 -19.63
C GLY A 79 -14.06 -7.00 -18.49
N SER A 80 -15.16 -6.37 -18.07
CA SER A 80 -15.14 -5.42 -16.95
C SER A 80 -14.93 -6.11 -15.61
N TYR A 81 -15.44 -7.34 -15.41
CA TYR A 81 -15.15 -8.13 -14.21
C TYR A 81 -13.74 -8.68 -14.18
N GLN A 82 -13.13 -9.01 -15.33
CA GLN A 82 -11.71 -9.37 -15.38
C GLN A 82 -10.82 -8.17 -15.06
N GLN A 83 -11.13 -6.97 -15.55
CA GLN A 83 -10.43 -5.74 -15.17
C GLN A 83 -10.65 -5.39 -13.69
N ALA A 84 -11.87 -5.52 -13.15
CA ALA A 84 -12.12 -5.32 -11.73
C ALA A 84 -11.38 -6.35 -10.85
N ALA A 85 -11.28 -7.60 -11.30
CA ALA A 85 -10.51 -8.65 -10.63
C ALA A 85 -8.99 -8.43 -10.74
N ALA A 86 -8.50 -7.88 -11.85
CA ALA A 86 -7.11 -7.48 -12.02
C ALA A 86 -6.78 -6.29 -11.13
N ASN A 87 -7.62 -5.25 -11.09
CA ASN A 87 -7.45 -4.05 -10.26
C ASN A 87 -7.42 -4.39 -8.76
N ASN A 88 -8.13 -5.43 -8.33
CA ASN A 88 -8.04 -5.92 -6.95
C ASN A 88 -6.67 -6.54 -6.58
N ARG A 89 -5.86 -6.90 -7.59
CA ARG A 89 -4.51 -7.47 -7.41
C ARG A 89 -3.40 -6.47 -7.71
N VAL A 90 -3.71 -5.23 -8.08
CA VAL A 90 -2.69 -4.20 -8.31
C VAL A 90 -2.60 -3.29 -7.10
N ARG A 91 -1.40 -3.12 -6.57
CA ARG A 91 -1.09 -2.13 -5.52
C ARG A 91 -0.01 -1.19 -6.01
N GLU A 92 -0.19 0.09 -5.72
CA GLU A 92 0.78 1.11 -6.08
C GLU A 92 1.71 1.38 -4.89
N ALA A 93 3.00 1.43 -5.17
CA ALA A 93 4.03 1.88 -4.25
C ALA A 93 4.73 3.09 -4.88
N PHE A 94 4.67 4.23 -4.20
CA PHE A 94 5.31 5.47 -4.68
C PHE A 94 6.78 5.49 -4.27
N THR A 95 7.64 5.94 -5.16
CA THR A 95 9.05 6.22 -4.87
C THR A 95 9.24 7.73 -4.84
N PRO A 96 9.69 8.32 -3.72
CA PRO A 96 9.77 9.77 -3.59
C PRO A 96 10.79 10.36 -4.56
N ALA A 97 10.46 11.52 -5.13
CA ALA A 97 11.38 12.27 -5.98
C ALA A 97 12.35 13.13 -5.16
N VAL A 98 13.54 13.38 -5.73
CA VAL A 98 14.48 14.34 -5.15
C VAL A 98 13.95 15.75 -5.37
N ARG A 99 13.65 16.44 -4.27
CA ARG A 99 13.23 17.84 -4.31
C ARG A 99 14.33 18.74 -4.88
N GLY A 100 13.96 19.79 -5.59
CA GLY A 100 14.89 20.80 -6.08
C GLY A 100 15.51 21.64 -4.97
N LEU A 101 16.67 22.23 -5.25
CA LEU A 101 17.43 23.05 -4.29
C LEU A 101 16.83 24.47 -4.19
N VAL A 102 17.03 25.11 -3.03
CA VAL A 102 16.79 26.55 -2.87
C VAL A 102 18.13 27.23 -2.70
N LEU A 103 18.45 28.11 -3.63
CA LEU A 103 19.75 28.79 -3.74
C LEU A 103 19.60 30.28 -3.42
N ASP A 104 20.65 30.86 -2.87
CA ASP A 104 20.80 32.32 -2.72
C ASP A 104 21.16 32.98 -4.06
N GLN A 105 21.24 34.31 -4.09
CA GLN A 105 21.55 35.06 -5.33
C GLN A 105 22.92 34.73 -5.94
N ALA A 106 23.84 34.18 -5.15
CA ALA A 106 25.17 33.77 -5.58
C ALA A 106 25.26 32.26 -5.90
N GLY A 107 24.13 31.54 -5.88
CA GLY A 107 24.05 30.10 -6.15
C GLY A 107 24.42 29.20 -4.96
N ARG A 108 24.58 29.75 -3.74
CA ARG A 108 24.88 28.96 -2.54
C ARG A 108 23.60 28.32 -2.00
N PRO A 109 23.63 27.04 -1.58
CA PRO A 109 22.44 26.36 -1.12
C PRO A 109 21.99 26.86 0.26
N LEU A 110 20.78 27.45 0.29
CA LEU A 110 20.03 27.72 1.52
C LEU A 110 19.26 26.47 1.96
N VAL A 111 18.74 25.72 0.99
CA VAL A 111 18.14 24.41 1.18
C VAL A 111 18.73 23.45 0.15
N SER A 112 19.17 22.29 0.61
CA SER A 112 19.73 21.26 -0.25
C SER A 112 19.29 19.87 0.17
N ASN A 113 19.75 18.86 -0.57
CA ASN A 113 19.60 17.48 -0.16
C ASN A 113 20.97 16.87 0.12
N ARG A 114 21.09 16.11 1.19
CA ARG A 114 22.30 15.39 1.57
C ARG A 114 22.00 13.90 1.51
N THR A 115 22.84 13.18 0.77
CA THR A 115 22.84 11.73 0.79
C THR A 115 23.31 11.25 2.16
N THR A 116 22.47 10.47 2.82
CA THR A 116 22.74 9.93 4.16
C THR A 116 22.30 8.48 4.24
N LEU A 117 22.95 7.72 5.11
CA LEU A 117 22.50 6.36 5.42
C LEU A 117 21.18 6.43 6.18
N VAL A 118 20.19 5.73 5.65
CA VAL A 118 18.86 5.56 6.23
C VAL A 118 18.62 4.07 6.38
N VAL A 119 18.22 3.69 7.59
CA VAL A 119 17.81 2.31 7.88
C VAL A 119 16.30 2.24 7.72
N SER A 120 15.85 1.35 6.86
CA SER A 120 14.44 1.15 6.52
C SER A 120 14.01 -0.29 6.84
N VAL A 121 12.73 -0.45 7.17
CA VAL A 121 12.13 -1.73 7.51
C VAL A 121 11.02 -2.05 6.52
N ASP A 122 11.14 -3.16 5.83
CA ASP A 122 10.06 -3.77 5.05
C ASP A 122 9.17 -4.60 5.99
N ARG A 123 8.03 -4.00 6.35
CA ARG A 123 7.02 -4.61 7.20
C ARG A 123 6.53 -5.95 6.66
N THR A 124 6.41 -6.12 5.35
CA THR A 124 5.86 -7.35 4.76
C THR A 124 6.79 -8.54 4.93
N THR A 125 8.09 -8.30 4.93
CA THR A 125 9.12 -9.32 5.15
C THR A 125 9.28 -9.64 6.64
N VAL A 126 9.24 -8.62 7.50
CA VAL A 126 9.38 -8.76 8.96
C VAL A 126 8.21 -9.54 9.57
N VAL A 127 6.96 -9.23 9.20
CA VAL A 127 5.77 -9.90 9.74
C VAL A 127 5.68 -11.38 9.32
N ARG A 128 6.37 -11.79 8.25
CA ARG A 128 6.41 -13.20 7.80
C ARG A 128 7.41 -14.06 8.56
N GLN A 129 8.22 -13.48 9.44
CA GLN A 129 9.13 -14.25 10.29
C GLN A 129 8.33 -15.08 11.29
N GLN A 130 8.93 -16.18 11.79
CA GLN A 130 8.26 -17.14 12.68
C GLN A 130 7.74 -16.51 13.99
N ASP A 131 8.31 -15.38 14.40
CA ASP A 131 8.03 -14.66 15.64
C ASP A 131 7.40 -13.28 15.39
N ASP A 132 6.77 -13.06 14.24
CA ASP A 132 6.30 -11.75 13.76
C ASP A 132 7.43 -10.69 13.69
N GLY A 133 8.68 -11.14 13.60
CA GLY A 133 9.85 -10.27 13.49
C GLY A 133 10.29 -9.63 14.80
N LYS A 134 9.78 -10.09 15.95
CA LYS A 134 10.10 -9.53 17.28
C LYS A 134 11.60 -9.55 17.58
N GLN A 135 12.27 -10.67 17.33
CA GLN A 135 13.72 -10.79 17.56
C GLN A 135 14.52 -9.89 16.62
N VAL A 136 14.08 -9.77 15.37
CA VAL A 136 14.74 -8.95 14.35
C VAL A 136 14.68 -7.48 14.74
N LEU A 137 13.51 -7.01 15.16
CA LEU A 137 13.29 -5.65 15.65
C LEU A 137 13.99 -5.37 16.99
N ALA A 138 14.09 -6.36 17.88
CA ALA A 138 14.84 -6.22 19.13
C ALA A 138 16.35 -6.02 18.87
N ARG A 139 16.94 -6.85 17.99
CA ARG A 139 18.35 -6.67 17.59
C ARG A 139 18.57 -5.33 16.89
N LEU A 140 17.63 -4.91 16.05
CA LEU A 140 17.69 -3.61 15.39
C LEU A 140 17.66 -2.46 16.40
N ALA A 141 16.80 -2.56 17.43
CA ALA A 141 16.74 -1.59 18.52
C ALA A 141 18.09 -1.48 19.24
N ASP A 142 18.73 -2.61 19.55
CA ASP A 142 20.05 -2.65 20.20
C ASP A 142 21.12 -1.97 19.33
N VAL A 143 21.14 -2.27 18.02
CA VAL A 143 22.10 -1.72 17.06
C VAL A 143 21.91 -0.21 16.85
N LEU A 144 20.66 0.26 16.84
CA LEU A 144 20.33 1.68 16.67
C LEU A 144 20.38 2.47 17.99
N GLY A 145 20.53 1.80 19.14
CA GLY A 145 20.47 2.43 20.46
C GLY A 145 19.10 3.02 20.79
N THR A 146 18.02 2.45 20.27
CA THR A 146 16.62 2.89 20.48
C THR A 146 15.82 1.83 21.21
N SER A 147 14.61 2.17 21.70
CA SER A 147 13.74 1.17 22.31
C SER A 147 12.97 0.35 21.27
N TYR A 148 12.73 -0.92 21.58
CA TYR A 148 11.88 -1.80 20.77
C TYR A 148 10.46 -1.23 20.59
N LEU A 149 9.91 -0.60 21.64
CA LEU A 149 8.58 0.02 21.60
C LEU A 149 8.54 1.20 20.62
N ASP A 150 9.57 2.04 20.60
CA ASP A 150 9.64 3.18 19.67
C ASP A 150 9.72 2.71 18.21
N LEU A 151 10.42 1.60 17.94
CA LEU A 151 10.43 1.00 16.60
C LEU A 151 9.05 0.45 16.24
N MET A 152 8.37 -0.22 17.17
CA MET A 152 7.04 -0.77 16.92
C MET A 152 6.02 0.33 16.59
N ASP A 153 6.05 1.43 17.33
CA ASP A 153 5.18 2.58 17.08
C ASP A 153 5.40 3.18 15.69
N ARG A 154 6.64 3.17 15.19
CA ARG A 154 6.98 3.62 13.83
C ARG A 154 6.50 2.70 12.72
N LEU A 155 6.36 1.41 13.00
CA LEU A 155 5.91 0.40 12.05
C LEU A 155 4.38 0.28 11.96
N GLN A 156 3.66 0.88 12.91
CA GLN A 156 2.20 0.91 12.90
C GLN A 156 1.68 1.86 11.83
N LEU A 157 0.64 1.43 11.11
CA LEU A 157 -0.02 2.28 10.12
C LEU A 157 -0.85 3.34 10.83
N CYS A 158 -0.73 4.60 10.41
CA CYS A 158 -1.54 5.68 10.95
C CYS A 158 -3.04 5.39 10.75
N GLY A 159 -3.85 5.67 11.78
CA GLY A 159 -5.30 5.47 11.75
C GLY A 159 -5.79 4.07 12.14
N THR A 160 -4.90 3.13 12.44
CA THR A 160 -5.30 1.86 13.07
C THR A 160 -5.48 2.02 14.58
N GLU A 161 -6.25 1.13 15.19
CA GLU A 161 -6.45 1.11 16.64
C GLU A 161 -5.12 1.00 17.38
N GLY A 162 -4.88 1.89 18.35
CA GLY A 162 -3.62 1.96 19.11
C GLY A 162 -2.46 2.71 18.43
N ALA A 163 -2.60 3.17 17.17
CA ALA A 163 -1.54 3.92 16.50
C ALA A 163 -1.35 5.33 17.10
N LYS A 164 -0.09 5.71 17.32
CA LYS A 164 0.27 7.10 17.67
C LYS A 164 -0.04 8.04 16.51
N ARG A 165 -0.06 9.36 16.78
CA ARG A 165 -0.26 10.38 15.74
C ARG A 165 1.00 10.55 14.87
N PRO A 166 0.87 10.99 13.60
CA PRO A 166 2.02 11.43 12.81
C PRO A 166 2.84 12.49 13.58
N PRO A 167 4.18 12.49 13.48
CA PRO A 167 5.01 11.71 12.56
C PRO A 167 5.48 10.36 13.12
N ILE A 168 4.91 9.89 14.24
CA ILE A 168 5.40 8.67 14.89
C ILE A 168 4.96 7.43 14.11
N CYS A 169 3.70 7.33 13.70
CA CYS A 169 3.18 6.22 12.89
C CYS A 169 3.56 6.34 11.40
N TRP A 170 3.50 5.23 10.68
CA TRP A 170 3.67 5.18 9.23
C TRP A 170 2.39 5.58 8.49
N ASN A 171 2.45 6.69 7.76
CA ASN A 171 1.33 7.20 6.97
C ASN A 171 1.33 6.68 5.51
N GLY A 172 2.35 5.91 5.12
CA GLY A 172 2.50 5.37 3.77
C GLY A 172 1.82 4.04 3.51
N SER A 173 2.09 3.50 2.33
CA SER A 173 1.65 2.17 1.92
C SER A 173 2.36 1.10 2.76
N PRO A 174 1.69 0.00 3.18
CA PRO A 174 2.34 -1.09 3.92
C PRO A 174 3.40 -1.85 3.11
N TYR A 175 3.48 -1.61 1.80
CA TYR A 175 4.45 -2.21 0.89
C TYR A 175 5.68 -1.32 0.65
N GLN A 176 5.70 -0.11 1.20
CA GLN A 176 6.87 0.77 1.15
C GLN A 176 7.78 0.50 2.35
N PRO A 177 9.12 0.47 2.15
CA PRO A 177 10.06 0.43 3.25
C PRO A 177 9.90 1.64 4.18
N ILE A 178 9.78 1.38 5.48
CA ILE A 178 9.53 2.39 6.51
C ILE A 178 10.88 2.89 7.04
N PRO A 179 11.29 4.15 6.83
CA PRO A 179 12.53 4.67 7.36
C PRO A 179 12.43 4.82 8.89
N VAL A 180 13.18 4.01 9.63
CA VAL A 180 13.14 4.00 11.10
C VAL A 180 14.26 4.82 11.71
N ALA A 181 15.38 5.00 11.02
CA ALA A 181 16.49 5.84 11.47
C ALA A 181 17.14 6.57 10.29
N ILE A 182 17.40 7.86 10.49
CA ILE A 182 18.01 8.76 9.50
C ILE A 182 19.36 9.21 10.04
N ASN A 183 20.37 9.35 9.18
CA ASN A 183 21.71 9.79 9.56
C ASN A 183 22.41 8.81 10.51
N VAL A 184 22.34 7.53 10.13
CA VAL A 184 22.98 6.42 10.82
C VAL A 184 24.48 6.39 10.50
N SER A 185 25.31 5.99 11.47
CA SER A 185 26.75 5.86 11.27
C SER A 185 27.08 4.77 10.25
N THR A 186 28.21 4.92 9.56
CA THR A 186 28.68 3.93 8.59
C THR A 186 28.87 2.55 9.22
N ASP A 187 29.40 2.48 10.44
CA ASP A 187 29.62 1.22 11.16
C ASP A 187 28.31 0.44 11.37
N VAL A 188 27.27 1.15 11.81
CA VAL A 188 25.94 0.54 12.03
C VAL A 188 25.33 0.06 10.71
N ALA A 189 25.42 0.88 9.66
CA ALA A 189 24.90 0.49 8.35
C ALA A 189 25.63 -0.73 7.79
N LEU A 190 26.96 -0.77 7.89
CA LEU A 190 27.78 -1.91 7.45
C LEU A 190 27.45 -3.17 8.22
N GLN A 191 27.28 -3.09 9.55
CA GLN A 191 26.87 -4.22 10.37
C GLN A 191 25.55 -4.84 9.88
N ILE A 192 24.54 -4.00 9.56
CA ILE A 192 23.26 -4.46 9.01
C ILE A 192 23.46 -5.08 7.62
N MET A 193 24.27 -4.44 6.77
CA MET A 193 24.52 -4.88 5.39
C MET A 193 25.30 -6.17 5.27
N GLU A 194 26.20 -6.46 6.21
CA GLU A 194 26.99 -7.70 6.28
C GLU A 194 26.17 -8.84 6.89
N GLN A 195 25.36 -8.54 7.91
CA GLN A 195 24.58 -9.54 8.65
C GLN A 195 23.13 -9.66 8.15
N ARG A 196 22.92 -9.64 6.82
CA ARG A 196 21.56 -9.69 6.23
C ARG A 196 20.71 -10.87 6.71
N GLY A 197 21.35 -12.00 7.02
CA GLY A 197 20.67 -13.17 7.58
C GLY A 197 20.10 -12.95 9.00
N LEU A 198 20.68 -12.04 9.79
CA LEU A 198 20.18 -11.67 11.11
C LEU A 198 19.13 -10.55 11.06
N PHE A 199 19.08 -9.81 9.95
CA PHE A 199 18.21 -8.66 9.75
C PHE A 199 17.29 -8.83 8.52
N PRO A 200 16.48 -9.91 8.44
CA PRO A 200 15.58 -10.11 7.31
C PRO A 200 14.53 -8.98 7.26
N GLY A 201 14.40 -8.33 6.11
CA GLY A 201 13.47 -7.22 5.91
C GLY A 201 13.97 -5.86 6.43
N ILE A 202 15.24 -5.74 6.83
CA ILE A 202 15.85 -4.45 7.18
C ILE A 202 16.90 -4.13 6.12
N THR A 203 16.88 -2.90 5.62
CA THR A 203 17.87 -2.41 4.67
C THR A 203 18.53 -1.15 5.19
N ALA A 204 19.82 -0.99 4.91
CA ALA A 204 20.56 0.23 5.16
C ALA A 204 21.02 0.77 3.80
N GLU A 205 20.46 1.91 3.39
CA GLU A 205 20.59 2.44 2.03
C GLU A 205 20.94 3.94 2.07
N LEU A 206 21.61 4.41 1.03
CA LEU A 206 21.89 5.83 0.86
C LEU A 206 20.66 6.53 0.30
N ASN A 207 19.97 7.30 1.14
CA ASN A 207 18.82 8.09 0.75
C ASN A 207 19.12 9.58 0.80
N SER A 208 18.49 10.34 -0.11
CA SER A 208 18.58 11.79 -0.16
C SER A 208 17.62 12.41 0.85
N VAL A 209 18.15 13.14 1.85
CA VAL A 209 17.35 13.82 2.88
C VAL A 209 17.50 15.33 2.77
N ARG A 210 16.39 16.06 2.97
CA ARG A 210 16.35 17.53 2.98
C ARG A 210 17.20 18.09 4.13
N VAL A 211 18.10 19.02 3.83
CA VAL A 211 18.96 19.68 4.81
C VAL A 211 19.06 21.18 4.56
N TYR A 212 19.29 21.94 5.63
CA TYR A 212 19.43 23.40 5.63
C TYR A 212 20.88 23.74 6.02
N PRO A 213 21.80 23.95 5.06
CA PRO A 213 23.24 24.04 5.33
C PRO A 213 23.68 25.30 6.09
N LYS A 214 22.82 26.32 6.19
CA LYS A 214 23.09 27.60 6.89
C LYS A 214 24.43 28.24 6.49
N PRO A 215 24.63 28.60 5.20
CA PRO A 215 25.84 29.31 4.80
C PRO A 215 25.99 30.60 5.62
N PHE A 216 27.21 30.89 6.09
CA PHE A 216 27.49 32.00 7.00
C PHE A 216 26.70 31.95 8.33
N ASP A 217 26.24 30.78 8.74
CA ASP A 217 25.41 30.56 9.93
C ASP A 217 24.07 31.34 9.87
N VAL A 218 23.55 31.59 8.67
CA VAL A 218 22.22 32.19 8.45
C VAL A 218 21.11 31.24 8.92
N ASN A 219 20.12 31.74 9.66
CA ASN A 219 18.99 30.92 10.07
C ASN A 219 17.94 30.81 8.95
N ALA A 220 17.48 31.96 8.45
CA ALA A 220 16.48 32.13 7.39
C ALA A 220 15.19 31.32 7.53
N ALA A 221 14.93 30.69 8.68
CA ALA A 221 13.85 29.73 8.87
C ALA A 221 12.45 30.29 8.56
N ALA A 222 12.22 31.58 8.86
CA ALA A 222 10.96 32.25 8.57
C ALA A 222 10.71 32.41 7.05
N ILE A 223 11.78 32.58 6.28
CA ILE A 223 11.70 32.78 4.82
C ILE A 223 11.69 31.42 4.11
N LEU A 224 12.58 30.51 4.51
CA LEU A 224 12.67 29.18 3.90
C LEU A 224 11.42 28.35 4.21
N GLY A 225 10.95 28.41 5.45
CA GLY A 225 9.87 27.55 5.93
C GLY A 225 10.33 26.13 6.23
N TYR A 226 9.36 25.21 6.29
CA TYR A 226 9.58 23.83 6.66
C TYR A 226 8.65 22.89 5.91
N LEU A 227 8.97 21.60 5.94
CA LEU A 227 8.17 20.54 5.37
C LEU A 227 7.32 19.84 6.44
N GLY A 228 6.17 19.32 6.04
CA GLY A 228 5.31 18.49 6.89
C GLY A 228 4.66 17.35 6.11
N PRO A 229 4.14 16.31 6.81
CA PRO A 229 3.47 15.18 6.17
C PRO A 229 2.19 15.64 5.46
N VAL A 230 1.81 15.01 4.34
CA VAL A 230 0.53 15.28 3.64
C VAL A 230 -0.65 15.09 4.59
N ARG A 231 -1.62 16.02 4.54
CA ARG A 231 -2.88 15.93 5.28
C ARG A 231 -3.97 15.25 4.42
N ASP A 232 -4.93 14.59 5.06
CA ASP A 232 -5.98 13.83 4.36
C ASP A 232 -6.84 14.69 3.42
N ASP A 233 -7.09 15.95 3.78
CA ASP A 233 -7.83 16.91 2.98
C ASP A 233 -7.08 17.33 1.71
N GLU A 234 -5.76 17.46 1.78
CA GLU A 234 -4.90 17.76 0.63
C GLU A 234 -4.88 16.59 -0.36
N LEU A 235 -4.82 15.36 0.16
CA LEU A 235 -4.91 14.17 -0.67
C LEU A 235 -6.30 14.04 -1.33
N GLN A 236 -7.36 14.38 -0.60
CA GLN A 236 -8.72 14.31 -1.15
C GLN A 236 -8.97 15.40 -2.20
N ALA A 237 -8.40 16.60 -2.03
CA ALA A 237 -8.47 17.67 -3.01
C ALA A 237 -7.83 17.26 -4.35
N GLU A 238 -6.71 16.53 -4.29
CA GLU A 238 -6.07 15.93 -5.47
C GLU A 238 -6.97 14.89 -6.14
N ILE A 239 -7.49 13.92 -5.38
CA ILE A 239 -8.36 12.86 -5.91
C ILE A 239 -9.60 13.43 -6.61
N ASN A 240 -10.12 14.55 -6.09
CA ASN A 240 -11.29 15.22 -6.64
C ASN A 240 -10.97 16.05 -7.89
N GLY A 241 -9.71 16.12 -8.33
CA GLY A 241 -9.28 16.93 -9.47
C GLY A 241 -9.44 18.43 -9.24
N VAL A 242 -9.52 18.85 -7.98
CA VAL A 242 -9.63 20.27 -7.56
C VAL A 242 -8.25 20.91 -7.47
N ASP A 243 -7.20 20.11 -7.60
CA ASP A 243 -5.85 20.61 -7.65
C ASP A 243 -5.48 21.09 -9.06
N ASP A 244 -5.51 22.42 -9.24
CA ASP A 244 -5.06 23.09 -10.47
C ASP A 244 -3.57 22.87 -10.78
N GLN A 245 -2.82 22.25 -9.86
CA GLN A 245 -1.37 22.09 -9.90
C GLN A 245 -0.93 20.69 -10.37
N GLY A 246 -1.85 19.75 -10.59
CA GLY A 246 -1.57 18.40 -11.09
C GLY A 246 -0.63 17.60 -10.17
N ARG A 247 -0.78 17.75 -8.85
CA ARG A 247 0.15 17.21 -7.85
C ARG A 247 -0.13 15.74 -7.58
N MET A 248 0.62 14.83 -8.20
CA MET A 248 0.67 13.43 -7.71
C MET A 248 1.23 13.38 -6.28
N LEU A 249 0.34 13.45 -5.29
CA LEU A 249 0.63 13.43 -3.86
C LEU A 249 0.57 11.99 -3.37
N SER A 250 1.68 11.52 -2.82
CA SER A 250 1.69 10.32 -1.99
C SER A 250 1.51 10.68 -0.53
N ARG A 251 0.85 9.83 0.25
CA ARG A 251 0.75 10.02 1.71
C ARG A 251 2.12 10.10 2.40
N THR A 252 3.14 9.46 1.83
CA THR A 252 4.52 9.51 2.33
C THR A 252 5.27 10.79 1.96
N ASP A 253 4.72 11.60 1.07
CA ASP A 253 5.40 12.80 0.63
C ASP A 253 5.47 13.83 1.76
N LEU A 254 6.53 14.62 1.71
CA LEU A 254 6.64 15.83 2.49
C LEU A 254 6.16 17.00 1.61
N VAL A 255 5.40 17.91 2.19
CA VAL A 255 4.86 19.11 1.52
C VAL A 255 5.31 20.34 2.29
N GLY A 256 5.68 21.39 1.58
CA GLY A 256 5.94 22.71 2.14
C GLY A 256 4.77 23.19 2.98
N ARG A 257 5.08 23.71 4.17
CA ARG A 257 4.08 24.20 5.13
C ARG A 257 4.17 25.70 5.37
N ALA A 258 5.32 26.29 5.03
CA ALA A 258 5.56 27.70 5.18
C ALA A 258 6.64 28.17 4.20
N GLY A 259 6.77 29.49 4.06
CA GLY A 259 7.87 30.13 3.37
C GLY A 259 8.01 29.72 1.90
N LEU A 260 9.24 29.71 1.42
CA LEU A 260 9.58 29.30 0.06
C LEU A 260 9.27 27.83 -0.22
N GLU A 261 9.35 26.97 0.80
CA GLU A 261 9.00 25.55 0.64
C GLU A 261 7.52 25.37 0.26
N ASP A 262 6.60 26.14 0.85
CA ASP A 262 5.17 26.10 0.51
C ASP A 262 4.86 26.84 -0.80
N GLN A 263 5.37 28.06 -0.94
CA GLN A 263 5.10 28.91 -2.10
C GLN A 263 5.56 28.29 -3.43
N TYR A 264 6.69 27.58 -3.42
CA TYR A 264 7.26 26.93 -4.61
C TYR A 264 7.19 25.41 -4.53
N ASP A 265 6.29 24.86 -3.72
CA ASP A 265 6.26 23.42 -3.47
C ASP A 265 6.07 22.61 -4.76
N ALA A 266 5.16 23.06 -5.63
CA ALA A 266 4.88 22.39 -6.91
C ALA A 266 6.12 22.31 -7.82
N GLN A 267 6.95 23.36 -7.86
CA GLN A 267 8.18 23.40 -8.63
C GLN A 267 9.30 22.59 -7.96
N LEU A 268 9.39 22.66 -6.63
CA LEU A 268 10.43 22.00 -5.85
C LEU A 268 10.21 20.49 -5.74
N ARG A 269 8.98 20.01 -5.67
CA ARG A 269 8.65 18.59 -5.37
C ARG A 269 9.15 17.60 -6.41
N GLY A 270 9.08 17.95 -7.68
CA GLY A 270 9.26 16.98 -8.77
C GLY A 270 8.07 16.02 -8.89
N SER A 271 8.25 14.94 -9.65
CA SER A 271 7.20 13.93 -9.88
C SER A 271 7.63 12.60 -9.26
N PRO A 272 6.84 12.00 -8.35
CA PRO A 272 7.19 10.72 -7.76
C PRO A 272 7.19 9.61 -8.80
N GLY A 273 8.01 8.60 -8.56
CA GLY A 273 7.98 7.35 -9.32
C GLY A 273 6.83 6.46 -8.84
N VAL A 274 6.32 5.61 -9.72
CA VAL A 274 5.19 4.70 -9.41
C VAL A 274 5.56 3.27 -9.76
N LYS A 275 5.46 2.38 -8.77
CA LYS A 275 5.58 0.92 -8.95
C LYS A 275 4.22 0.27 -8.81
N ARG A 276 3.70 -0.32 -9.89
CA ARG A 276 2.48 -1.12 -9.86
C ARG A 276 2.85 -2.57 -9.55
N LEU A 277 2.55 -3.02 -8.34
CA LEU A 277 2.85 -4.35 -7.84
C LEU A 277 1.65 -5.28 -8.04
N ALA A 278 1.89 -6.46 -8.60
CA ALA A 278 0.93 -7.56 -8.57
C ALA A 278 0.98 -8.24 -7.19
N ILE A 279 -0.18 -8.47 -6.58
CA ILE A 279 -0.29 -9.15 -5.29
C ILE A 279 -1.16 -10.42 -5.39
N ASP A 280 -0.85 -11.40 -4.54
CA ASP A 280 -1.69 -12.59 -4.35
C ASP A 280 -2.79 -12.36 -3.29
N ARG A 281 -3.58 -13.41 -3.02
CA ARG A 281 -4.66 -13.36 -2.01
C ARG A 281 -4.14 -13.19 -0.57
N SER A 282 -2.88 -13.49 -0.31
CA SER A 282 -2.22 -13.31 0.99
C SER A 282 -1.61 -11.91 1.16
N GLY A 283 -1.65 -11.08 0.11
CA GLY A 283 -0.96 -9.79 0.07
C GLY A 283 0.54 -9.90 -0.18
N ALA A 284 1.04 -11.04 -0.66
CA ALA A 284 2.42 -11.17 -1.11
C ALA A 284 2.58 -10.50 -2.47
N VAL A 285 3.68 -9.76 -2.64
CA VAL A 285 4.06 -9.19 -3.93
C VAL A 285 4.54 -10.33 -4.83
N THR A 286 3.85 -10.56 -5.95
CA THR A 286 4.19 -11.59 -6.94
C THR A 286 5.04 -11.05 -8.09
N GLY A 287 5.06 -9.74 -8.29
CA GLY A 287 5.92 -9.09 -9.29
C GLY A 287 5.59 -7.61 -9.49
N VAL A 288 6.41 -6.94 -10.31
CA VAL A 288 6.20 -5.56 -10.76
C VAL A 288 5.57 -5.60 -12.16
N ILE A 289 4.40 -4.97 -12.33
CA ILE A 289 3.67 -4.87 -13.60
C ILE A 289 4.19 -3.70 -14.43
N GLU A 290 4.38 -2.55 -13.79
CA GLU A 290 4.88 -1.32 -14.40
C GLU A 290 5.69 -0.55 -13.36
N GLU A 291 6.76 0.08 -13.81
CA GLU A 291 7.60 0.97 -13.00
C GLU A 291 7.85 2.25 -13.80
N THR A 292 7.62 3.38 -13.15
CA THR A 292 7.96 4.72 -13.66
C THR A 292 8.96 5.35 -12.70
N ASP A 293 10.10 5.79 -13.21
CA ASP A 293 11.15 6.42 -12.40
C ASP A 293 10.74 7.83 -11.92
N PRO A 294 11.16 8.22 -10.69
CA PRO A 294 10.91 9.56 -10.19
C PRO A 294 11.69 10.62 -10.98
N LYS A 295 11.07 11.79 -11.16
CA LYS A 295 11.69 12.96 -11.80
C LYS A 295 12.02 14.02 -10.75
N PRO A 296 13.28 14.50 -10.69
CA PRO A 296 13.67 15.51 -9.70
C PRO A 296 12.95 16.84 -9.94
N GLY A 297 12.75 17.60 -8.86
CA GLY A 297 12.15 18.93 -8.92
C GLY A 297 13.11 20.02 -9.40
N ASN A 298 12.53 21.16 -9.77
CA ASN A 298 13.26 22.33 -10.26
C ASN A 298 13.95 23.09 -9.13
N TYR A 299 15.05 23.76 -9.44
CA TYR A 299 15.75 24.61 -8.47
C TYR A 299 15.12 26.00 -8.42
N VAL A 300 15.07 26.58 -7.23
CA VAL A 300 14.64 27.96 -7.01
C VAL A 300 15.87 28.78 -6.66
N VAL A 301 16.20 29.76 -7.49
CA VAL A 301 17.23 30.76 -7.21
C VAL A 301 16.54 32.00 -6.67
N THR A 302 16.88 32.38 -5.45
CA THR A 302 16.31 33.55 -4.76
C THR A 302 17.19 34.78 -4.97
N SER A 303 16.62 35.97 -4.77
CA SER A 303 17.41 37.22 -4.69
C SER A 303 18.06 37.43 -3.32
N ILE A 304 17.86 36.52 -2.36
CA ILE A 304 18.37 36.67 -1.01
C ILE A 304 19.89 36.56 -1.03
N ASP A 305 20.54 37.47 -0.32
CA ASP A 305 21.96 37.35 0.00
C ASP A 305 22.13 36.70 1.37
N ALA A 306 22.67 35.48 1.42
CA ALA A 306 22.84 34.77 2.69
C ALA A 306 23.69 35.54 3.72
N LYS A 307 24.70 36.29 3.27
CA LYS A 307 25.57 37.07 4.14
C LYS A 307 24.85 38.30 4.67
N LEU A 308 24.09 39.00 3.82
CA LEU A 308 23.29 40.14 4.26
C LEU A 308 22.16 39.71 5.19
N GLN A 309 21.47 38.61 4.88
CA GLN A 309 20.44 38.01 5.72
C GLN A 309 20.98 37.74 7.13
N LYS A 310 22.18 37.15 7.24
CA LYS A 310 22.83 36.92 8.53
C LYS A 310 23.05 38.21 9.32
N VAL A 311 23.53 39.26 8.65
CA VAL A 311 23.75 40.57 9.29
C VAL A 311 22.41 41.15 9.78
N VAL A 312 21.35 41.07 8.98
CA VAL A 312 20.01 41.55 9.36
C VAL A 312 19.48 40.77 10.56
N GLU A 313 19.59 39.44 10.56
CA GLU A 313 19.19 38.59 11.68
C GLU A 313 19.94 38.95 12.98
N ASP A 314 21.25 39.18 12.90
CA ASP A 314 22.06 39.57 14.05
C ASP A 314 21.68 40.96 14.58
N GLN A 315 21.46 41.93 13.69
CA GLN A 315 21.05 43.28 14.08
C GLN A 315 19.64 43.30 14.66
N LEU A 316 18.71 42.51 14.11
CA LEU A 316 17.36 42.37 14.63
C LEU A 316 17.39 41.74 16.02
N ARG A 317 18.16 40.67 16.21
CA ARG A 317 18.36 40.04 17.54
C ARG A 317 18.92 41.04 18.55
N ALA A 318 19.94 41.80 18.17
CA ALA A 318 20.54 42.81 19.03
C ALA A 318 19.57 43.96 19.36
N ALA A 319 18.76 44.39 18.40
CA ALA A 319 17.74 45.42 18.59
C ALA A 319 16.65 44.97 19.57
N VAL A 320 16.16 43.72 19.43
CA VAL A 320 15.17 43.12 20.35
C VAL A 320 15.75 43.02 21.76
N PHE A 321 17.01 42.57 21.89
CA PHE A 321 17.68 42.49 23.18
C PHE A 321 17.80 43.87 23.85
N ARG A 322 18.26 44.89 23.11
CA ARG A 322 18.32 46.28 23.61
C ARG A 322 16.94 46.79 24.06
N ALA A 323 15.89 46.52 23.29
CA ALA A 323 14.54 46.93 23.65
C ALA A 323 14.08 46.30 24.99
N ARG A 324 14.37 45.01 25.20
CA ARG A 324 14.08 44.29 26.45
C ARG A 324 14.84 44.86 27.64
N THR A 325 16.14 45.19 27.47
CA THR A 325 16.93 45.82 28.54
C THR A 325 16.42 47.20 28.95
N GLN A 326 15.68 47.88 28.07
CA GLN A 326 15.05 49.17 28.34
C GLN A 326 13.63 49.03 28.91
N GLY A 327 13.21 47.83 29.33
CA GLY A 327 11.90 47.57 29.92
C GLY A 327 10.75 47.47 28.91
N ARG A 328 11.03 47.40 27.60
CA ARG A 328 10.01 47.12 26.58
C ARG A 328 9.80 45.61 26.43
N LYS A 329 8.60 45.18 26.00
CA LYS A 329 8.28 43.75 25.80
C LYS A 329 9.20 43.07 24.79
N GLY A 330 9.31 43.63 23.58
CA GLY A 330 10.21 43.11 22.53
C GLY A 330 9.92 41.65 22.15
N ASP A 331 8.65 41.31 21.93
CA ASP A 331 8.23 39.91 21.65
C ASP A 331 8.33 39.55 20.16
N SER A 332 8.34 40.55 19.27
CA SER A 332 8.40 40.37 17.82
C SER A 332 9.20 41.48 17.15
N GLY A 333 9.67 41.21 15.94
CA GLY A 333 10.37 42.16 15.10
C GLY A 333 10.55 41.61 13.69
N ALA A 334 10.60 42.51 12.71
CA ALA A 334 10.89 42.18 11.32
C ALA A 334 11.78 43.27 10.74
N ALA A 335 12.59 42.89 9.75
CA ALA A 335 13.41 43.78 8.97
C ALA A 335 13.36 43.28 7.53
N VAL A 336 13.38 44.22 6.57
CA VAL A 336 13.41 43.92 5.14
C VAL A 336 14.46 44.82 4.52
N VAL A 337 15.32 44.24 3.71
CA VAL A 337 16.31 44.95 2.89
C VAL A 337 16.02 44.66 1.43
N MET A 338 15.81 45.72 0.65
CA MET A 338 15.50 45.62 -0.76
C MET A 338 16.43 46.49 -1.60
N ASP A 339 16.71 46.05 -2.81
CA ASP A 339 17.30 46.89 -3.84
C ASP A 339 16.22 47.80 -4.44
N VAL A 340 16.40 49.11 -4.31
CA VAL A 340 15.45 50.13 -4.77
C VAL A 340 15.40 50.27 -6.29
N THR A 341 16.42 49.78 -7.01
CA THR A 341 16.50 49.88 -8.47
C THR A 341 15.83 48.68 -9.16
N THR A 342 15.98 47.48 -8.59
CA THR A 342 15.46 46.23 -9.16
C THR A 342 14.19 45.74 -8.48
N GLY A 343 13.88 46.22 -7.27
CA GLY A 343 12.78 45.73 -6.44
C GLY A 343 13.06 44.38 -5.78
N GLN A 344 14.27 43.84 -5.92
CA GLN A 344 14.64 42.55 -5.34
C GLN A 344 14.76 42.62 -3.82
N ILE A 345 14.28 41.58 -3.14
CA ILE A 345 14.44 41.42 -1.69
C ILE A 345 15.75 40.68 -1.42
N LEU A 346 16.64 41.32 -0.65
CA LEU A 346 17.98 40.81 -0.36
C LEU A 346 18.08 40.17 1.03
N ALA A 347 17.27 40.63 2.01
CA ALA A 347 17.24 40.09 3.38
C ALA A 347 15.97 40.46 4.17
#